data_AF-A0A4R4W9Q7-F1
#
_entry.id   AF-A0A4R4W9Q7-F1
#
_cell.length_a   1.000
_cell.length_b   1.000
_cell.length_c   1.000
_cell.angle_alpha   90.00
_cell.angle_beta   90.00
_cell.angle_gamma   90.00
#
_symmetry.space_group_name_H-M   'P 1'
#
loop_
_entity.id
_entity.type
_entity.pdbx_description
1 polymer ?
#
loop_
_entity_poly.entity_id
_entity_poly.type
_entity_poly.pdbx_seq_one_letter_code
_entity_poly.pdbx_strand_id
1 'polypeptide(L)'
;MESLPEIRCTRYTGGLDTGGLGDVIVSPYVIPEFAMIRWTSFHARRHHQTHITTEPLVTRDAFIAAQQIAKTRERSRSEAGRNTHVQTKRSYPLRSFIFCAMCHRRMFGKTRRQTAYYTCLPAHGYRPDGHPPTIYVREDHLMDGITQFFANNIFSPARRARLSSALIQASKREADSHAQGRRALQRAIEDLDVRRARLINTLEVTDDPTGDLARDIQERMTNLVRQKADKLAQLRDLDMAQPVRHAPDLLDALPAGVPILDRLPEELLRKLFDVFRLQVRYDKTTHTAT
;
A
#
# COMPACT_ATOMS: atom_id res chain seq x y z
N MET A 1 -21.45 -14.48 -4.62
CA MET A 1 -20.75 -14.39 -3.33
C MET A 1 -20.10 -15.73 -3.09
N GLU A 2 -18.88 -15.93 -3.60
CA GLU A 2 -18.13 -17.16 -3.36
C GLU A 2 -17.03 -16.86 -2.35
N SER A 3 -17.07 -17.62 -1.26
CA SER A 3 -16.21 -17.56 -0.09
C SER A 3 -14.75 -17.86 -0.44
N LEU A 4 -13.85 -16.96 -0.04
CA LEU A 4 -12.41 -17.24 0.02
C LEU A 4 -12.14 -18.41 0.98
N PRO A 5 -11.11 -19.25 0.73
CA PRO A 5 -10.80 -20.38 1.60
C PRO A 5 -10.38 -19.88 3.00
N GLU A 6 -11.23 -20.17 3.99
CA GLU A 6 -11.15 -19.71 5.36
C GLU A 6 -10.30 -20.70 6.19
N ILE A 7 -9.08 -20.29 6.58
CA ILE A 7 -8.23 -21.09 7.48
C ILE A 7 -8.53 -20.64 8.91
N ARG A 8 -9.18 -21.49 9.72
CA ARG A 8 -9.46 -21.22 11.14
C ARG A 8 -8.39 -21.83 12.05
N CYS A 9 -7.88 -21.03 12.99
CA CYS A 9 -6.96 -21.51 14.04
C CYS A 9 -7.48 -21.14 15.44
N THR A 10 -7.55 -22.14 16.32
CA THR A 10 -8.15 -22.06 17.67
C THR A 10 -7.29 -21.32 18.71
N ARG A 11 -7.97 -20.87 19.76
CA ARG A 11 -7.58 -19.85 20.76
C ARG A 11 -6.70 -20.43 21.88
N TYR A 12 -5.70 -19.68 22.35
CA TYR A 12 -4.99 -19.92 23.63
C TYR A 12 -4.89 -18.60 24.41
N THR A 13 -5.27 -18.64 25.69
CA THR A 13 -5.32 -17.51 26.62
C THR A 13 -4.34 -17.76 27.78
N GLY A 14 -3.46 -16.81 28.06
CA GLY A 14 -2.57 -16.85 29.23
C GLY A 14 -2.07 -15.45 29.58
N GLY A 15 -2.35 -15.03 30.81
CA GLY A 15 -2.17 -13.70 31.37
C GLY A 15 -0.78 -13.36 31.90
N LEU A 16 -0.74 -12.16 32.49
CA LEU A 16 0.36 -11.25 32.84
C LEU A 16 1.18 -11.71 34.07
N ASP A 17 2.39 -11.13 34.24
CA ASP A 17 2.72 -10.33 35.44
C ASP A 17 4.12 -9.69 35.37
N THR A 18 4.30 -8.72 36.26
CA THR A 18 5.04 -7.45 36.16
C THR A 18 6.29 -7.36 37.05
N GLY A 19 7.13 -6.35 36.77
CA GLY A 19 8.12 -5.76 37.69
C GLY A 19 9.53 -5.70 37.07
N GLY A 20 10.32 -4.63 37.14
CA GLY A 20 10.18 -3.29 37.73
C GLY A 20 11.56 -2.60 37.71
N LEU A 21 11.57 -1.30 37.36
CA LEU A 21 12.47 -0.18 37.73
C LEU A 21 13.99 -0.18 37.43
N GLY A 22 14.46 0.99 36.97
CA GLY A 22 15.86 1.43 36.90
C GLY A 22 16.05 2.65 35.98
N ASP A 23 16.50 3.78 36.54
CA ASP A 23 16.30 5.17 36.09
C ASP A 23 17.08 5.72 34.87
N VAL A 24 16.40 6.68 34.23
CA VAL A 24 16.80 7.99 33.67
C VAL A 24 18.28 8.43 33.84
N ILE A 25 18.95 8.79 32.73
CA ILE A 25 19.79 10.01 32.61
C ILE A 25 19.67 10.59 31.18
N VAL A 26 19.46 11.91 31.15
CA VAL A 26 19.33 12.81 29.99
C VAL A 26 20.71 13.30 29.53
N SER A 27 20.82 13.56 28.21
CA SER A 27 21.94 14.20 27.51
C SER A 27 22.37 15.56 28.10
N PRO A 28 23.62 16.02 27.84
CA PRO A 28 23.75 17.25 27.07
C PRO A 28 24.97 17.33 26.10
N TYR A 29 24.66 17.71 24.86
CA TYR A 29 25.30 18.71 23.98
C TYR A 29 26.74 19.21 24.23
N VAL A 30 27.60 19.11 23.19
CA VAL A 30 28.58 20.10 22.68
C VAL A 30 28.71 19.73 21.16
N ILE A 31 28.55 20.55 20.11
CA ILE A 31 29.23 21.77 19.63
C ILE A 31 28.40 22.29 18.39
N PRO A 32 28.69 23.46 17.75
CA PRO A 32 28.20 24.82 18.03
C PRO A 32 27.27 25.42 16.94
N GLU A 33 26.91 26.68 17.20
CA GLU A 33 26.07 27.66 16.50
C GLU A 33 26.37 27.98 15.01
N PHE A 34 25.38 28.66 14.42
CA PHE A 34 25.34 29.52 13.23
C PHE A 34 25.16 28.85 11.84
N ALA A 35 23.90 28.79 11.39
CA ALA A 35 23.41 29.69 10.32
C ALA A 35 21.91 29.47 10.07
N MET A 36 21.09 30.42 10.54
CA MET A 36 19.75 30.64 9.99
C MET A 36 19.87 31.00 8.50
N ILE A 37 19.30 30.18 7.61
CA ILE A 37 18.85 30.66 6.29
C ILE A 37 17.35 30.51 6.24
N ARG A 38 16.71 31.63 6.57
CA ARG A 38 15.30 31.94 6.39
C ARG A 38 15.02 32.04 4.89
N TRP A 39 14.30 31.09 4.31
CA TRP A 39 13.77 31.22 2.95
C TRP A 39 12.45 31.99 2.99
N THR A 40 12.52 33.30 2.83
CA THR A 40 11.39 34.12 2.42
C THR A 40 11.23 34.06 0.89
N SER A 41 10.03 33.69 0.45
CA SER A 41 9.40 34.08 -0.82
C SER A 41 10.18 33.79 -2.11
N PHE A 42 9.95 32.62 -2.73
CA PHE A 42 10.43 32.37 -4.09
C PHE A 42 9.38 32.74 -5.13
N HIS A 43 9.67 33.82 -5.86
CA HIS A 43 8.99 34.17 -7.11
C HIS A 43 9.03 33.00 -8.10
N ALA A 44 7.94 32.87 -8.86
CA ALA A 44 7.78 31.95 -9.99
C ALA A 44 8.96 32.10 -10.97
N ARG A 45 9.92 31.17 -10.90
CA ARG A 45 11.03 31.08 -11.83
C ARG A 45 10.62 30.10 -12.92
N ARG A 46 10.54 30.59 -14.17
CA ARG A 46 10.34 29.78 -15.39
C ARG A 46 11.21 28.54 -15.30
N HIS A 47 10.62 27.36 -15.49
CA HIS A 47 11.36 26.13 -15.72
C HIS A 47 12.12 26.28 -17.03
N HIS A 48 13.37 26.74 -16.95
CA HIS A 48 14.33 26.51 -18.02
C HIS A 48 14.55 25.00 -18.08
N GLN A 49 14.23 24.41 -19.23
CA GLN A 49 14.54 23.03 -19.57
C GLN A 49 16.06 22.86 -19.51
N THR A 50 16.59 22.44 -18.36
CA THR A 50 18.00 22.07 -18.23
C THR A 50 18.19 20.78 -19.01
N HIS A 51 18.75 20.90 -20.22
CA HIS A 51 19.23 19.75 -20.97
C HIS A 51 20.40 19.17 -20.17
N ILE A 52 20.17 18.04 -19.50
CA ILE A 52 21.22 17.32 -18.79
C ILE A 52 22.21 16.83 -19.86
N THR A 53 23.42 17.39 -19.86
CA THR A 53 24.49 17.09 -20.84
C THR A 53 25.32 15.86 -20.48
N THR A 54 25.04 15.22 -19.34
CA THR A 54 25.68 13.97 -18.94
C THR A 54 24.96 12.77 -19.54
N GLU A 55 25.74 11.81 -20.05
CA GLU A 55 25.22 10.54 -20.52
C GLU A 55 24.42 9.82 -19.40
N PRO A 56 23.20 9.34 -19.68
CA PRO A 56 22.37 8.71 -18.66
C PRO A 56 22.98 7.37 -18.23
N LEU A 57 23.33 7.25 -16.96
CA LEU A 57 23.86 6.01 -16.36
C LEU A 57 22.88 4.83 -16.42
N VAL A 58 21.58 5.11 -16.51
CA VAL A 58 20.51 4.13 -16.62
C VAL A 58 19.43 4.65 -17.55
N THR A 59 18.73 3.74 -18.23
CA THR A 59 17.58 4.12 -19.06
C THR A 59 16.44 4.68 -18.20
N ARG A 60 15.64 5.57 -18.78
CA ARG A 60 14.46 6.13 -18.10
C ARG A 60 13.50 5.04 -17.62
N ASP A 61 13.30 4.01 -18.43
CA ASP A 61 12.42 2.88 -18.09
C ASP A 61 12.98 2.05 -16.94
N ALA A 62 14.30 1.81 -16.92
CA ALA A 62 14.96 1.14 -15.79
C ALA A 62 14.85 1.97 -14.50
N PHE A 63 14.99 3.28 -14.59
CA PHE A 63 14.84 4.19 -13.44
C PHE A 63 13.40 4.21 -12.90
N ILE A 64 12.39 4.27 -13.78
CA ILE A 64 10.97 4.22 -13.38
C ILE A 64 10.64 2.86 -12.74
N ALA A 65 11.09 1.75 -13.35
CA ALA A 65 10.92 0.42 -12.80
C ALA A 65 11.59 0.27 -11.42
N ALA A 66 12.81 0.80 -11.26
CA ALA A 66 13.52 0.80 -9.99
C ALA A 66 12.78 1.62 -8.90
N GLN A 67 12.20 2.77 -9.25
CA GLN A 67 11.40 3.56 -8.31
C GLN A 67 10.14 2.85 -7.84
N GLN A 68 9.45 2.11 -8.74
CA GLN A 68 8.29 1.31 -8.36
C GLN A 68 8.68 0.19 -7.39
N ILE A 69 9.80 -0.48 -7.63
CA ILE A 69 10.37 -1.50 -6.74
C ILE A 69 10.76 -0.89 -5.39
N ALA A 70 11.41 0.28 -5.39
CA ALA A 70 11.87 0.97 -4.19
C ALA A 70 10.71 1.39 -3.28
N LYS A 71 9.59 1.87 -3.83
CA LYS A 71 8.37 2.21 -3.06
C LYS A 71 7.79 0.99 -2.33
N THR A 72 7.86 -0.19 -2.94
CA THR A 72 7.39 -1.44 -2.31
C THR A 72 8.42 -2.01 -1.33
N ARG A 73 9.71 -1.77 -1.56
CA ARG A 73 10.85 -2.33 -0.81
C ARG A 73 11.49 -1.37 0.19
N GLU A 74 10.90 -0.20 0.43
CA GLU A 74 11.47 0.80 1.33
C GLU A 74 11.71 0.15 2.72
N ARG A 75 12.99 0.14 3.13
CA ARG A 75 13.48 -0.47 4.39
C ARG A 75 13.30 -2.00 4.53
N SER A 76 12.96 -2.74 3.47
CA SER A 76 12.95 -4.21 3.53
C SER A 76 14.35 -4.79 3.29
N ARG A 77 14.94 -5.41 4.30
CA ARG A 77 16.05 -6.35 4.08
C ARG A 77 15.44 -7.60 3.43
N SER A 78 15.44 -7.71 2.11
CA SER A 78 14.81 -8.83 1.40
C SER A 78 15.74 -9.99 1.08
N GLU A 79 17.04 -9.84 1.31
CA GLU A 79 18.05 -10.86 1.04
C GLU A 79 17.81 -12.15 1.82
N ALA A 80 18.08 -13.31 1.26
CA ALA A 80 17.86 -14.56 1.99
C ALA A 80 18.88 -14.74 3.12
N GLY A 81 18.51 -15.57 4.12
CA GLY A 81 19.42 -15.94 5.19
C GLY A 81 19.30 -15.07 6.44
N ARG A 82 20.21 -15.35 7.38
CA ARG A 82 20.19 -14.76 8.73
C ARG A 82 20.64 -13.31 8.67
N ASN A 83 20.04 -12.49 9.53
CA ASN A 83 20.55 -11.14 9.78
C ASN A 83 22.00 -11.22 10.29
N THR A 84 22.85 -10.33 9.79
CA THR A 84 24.29 -10.23 10.07
C THR A 84 24.62 -10.08 11.55
N HIS A 85 23.64 -9.71 12.38
CA HIS A 85 23.82 -9.61 13.83
C HIS A 85 24.12 -10.98 14.45
N VAL A 86 25.23 -11.07 15.22
CA VAL A 86 25.81 -12.29 15.80
C VAL A 86 24.81 -13.13 16.61
N GLN A 87 23.83 -12.48 17.26
CA GLN A 87 22.81 -13.18 18.06
C GLN A 87 21.63 -13.74 17.23
N THR A 88 21.59 -13.48 15.92
CA THR A 88 20.49 -13.97 15.07
C THR A 88 20.62 -15.46 14.89
N LYS A 89 19.78 -16.24 15.59
CA LYS A 89 19.80 -17.71 15.61
C LYS A 89 18.94 -18.40 14.53
N ARG A 90 18.13 -17.65 13.80
CA ARG A 90 17.19 -18.19 12.81
C ARG A 90 16.88 -17.14 11.73
N SER A 91 16.66 -17.60 10.50
CA SER A 91 16.09 -16.82 9.41
C SER A 91 14.57 -17.04 9.33
N TYR A 92 13.85 -16.02 8.87
CA TYR A 92 12.39 -16.04 8.76
C TYR A 92 12.00 -15.91 7.28
N PRO A 93 11.64 -17.01 6.61
CA PRO A 93 11.43 -17.01 5.16
C PRO A 93 10.33 -16.05 4.71
N LEU A 94 9.28 -15.87 5.55
CA LEU A 94 8.16 -14.99 5.25
C LEU A 94 8.39 -13.54 5.71
N ARG A 95 9.60 -13.18 6.16
CA ARG A 95 9.90 -11.79 6.49
C ARG A 95 9.65 -10.92 5.25
N SER A 96 9.06 -9.76 5.50
CA SER A 96 8.63 -8.79 4.48
C SER A 96 7.35 -9.10 3.71
N PHE A 97 6.81 -10.31 3.81
CA PHE A 97 5.59 -10.72 3.10
C PHE A 97 4.34 -10.72 3.99
N ILE A 98 4.50 -10.78 5.32
CA ILE A 98 3.38 -10.83 6.26
C ILE A 98 3.05 -9.44 6.82
N PHE A 99 1.76 -9.07 6.76
CA PHE A 99 1.21 -7.80 7.24
C PHE A 99 0.03 -8.03 8.18
N CYS A 100 -0.15 -7.15 9.16
CA CYS A 100 -1.34 -7.15 10.00
C CYS A 100 -2.52 -6.55 9.22
N ALA A 101 -3.66 -7.23 9.17
CA ALA A 101 -4.85 -6.72 8.49
C ALA A 101 -5.43 -5.48 9.18
N MET A 102 -5.27 -5.34 10.50
CA MET A 102 -5.85 -4.24 11.30
C MET A 102 -5.02 -2.95 11.30
N CYS A 103 -3.68 -3.04 11.36
CA CYS A 103 -2.81 -1.85 11.39
C CYS A 103 -1.92 -1.69 10.15
N HIS A 104 -2.03 -2.61 9.18
CA HIS A 104 -1.28 -2.63 7.92
C HIS A 104 0.25 -2.64 8.06
N ARG A 105 0.77 -2.83 9.27
CA ARG A 105 2.21 -2.93 9.54
C ARG A 105 2.70 -4.33 9.23
N ARG A 106 3.94 -4.38 8.72
CA ARG A 106 4.67 -5.63 8.50
C ARG A 106 4.93 -6.34 9.83
N MET A 107 4.65 -7.64 9.87
CA MET A 107 4.92 -8.48 11.04
C MET A 107 6.37 -8.95 11.03
N PHE A 108 6.97 -9.10 12.22
CA PHE A 108 8.36 -9.57 12.36
C PHE A 108 8.41 -10.96 12.97
N GLY A 109 9.42 -11.73 12.59
CA GLY A 109 9.63 -13.08 13.10
C GLY A 109 10.09 -13.08 14.55
N LYS A 110 9.50 -13.94 15.37
CA LYS A 110 9.90 -14.22 16.75
C LYS A 110 9.83 -15.72 16.98
N THR A 111 10.90 -16.30 17.51
CA THR A 111 10.94 -17.72 17.88
C THR A 111 10.69 -17.83 19.37
N ARG A 112 9.82 -18.76 19.76
CA ARG A 112 9.57 -19.13 21.16
C ARG A 112 9.81 -20.62 21.30
N ARG A 113 10.77 -21.01 22.15
CA ARG A 113 11.25 -22.39 22.26
C ARG A 113 11.69 -22.91 20.88
N GLN A 114 10.93 -23.83 20.29
CA GLN A 114 11.21 -24.43 18.97
C GLN A 114 10.23 -23.97 17.88
N THR A 115 9.23 -23.15 18.21
CA THR A 115 8.19 -22.71 17.26
C THR A 115 8.42 -21.28 16.81
N ALA A 116 8.35 -21.05 15.49
CA ALA A 116 8.45 -19.72 14.90
C ALA A 116 7.07 -19.06 14.77
N TYR A 117 7.01 -17.77 15.06
CA TYR A 117 5.82 -16.95 14.96
C TYR A 117 6.13 -15.67 14.19
N TYR A 118 5.13 -15.15 13.48
CA TYR A 118 5.11 -13.76 13.06
C TYR A 118 4.31 -12.95 14.07
N THR A 119 4.86 -11.81 14.47
CA THR A 119 4.31 -10.97 15.54
C THR A 119 4.01 -9.57 15.03
N CYS A 120 2.84 -9.05 15.39
CA CYS A 120 2.51 -7.64 15.27
C CYS A 120 2.50 -7.01 16.66
N LEU A 121 3.34 -6.00 16.88
CA LEU A 121 3.47 -5.28 18.15
C LEU A 121 3.58 -3.76 17.86
N PRO A 122 2.47 -3.08 17.52
CA PRO A 122 2.49 -1.64 17.34
C PRO A 122 2.68 -0.93 18.69
N ALA A 123 3.53 0.10 18.70
CA ALA A 123 3.68 1.00 19.83
C ALA A 123 2.35 1.70 20.15
N HIS A 124 2.17 2.11 21.42
CA HIS A 124 0.88 2.56 21.94
C HIS A 124 0.21 3.66 21.08
N GLY A 125 0.95 4.70 20.68
CA GLY A 125 0.40 5.79 19.86
C GLY A 125 0.11 5.46 18.39
N TYR A 126 0.46 4.25 17.94
CA TYR A 126 0.29 3.79 16.56
C TYR A 126 -0.63 2.57 16.46
N ARG A 127 -1.30 2.22 17.55
CA ARG A 127 -2.24 1.11 17.62
C ARG A 127 -3.64 1.62 17.30
N PRO A 128 -4.29 1.11 16.24
CA PRO A 128 -5.67 1.50 15.95
C PRO A 128 -6.63 0.88 16.98
N ASP A 129 -7.80 1.48 17.14
CA ASP A 129 -8.83 1.00 18.05
C ASP A 129 -9.26 -0.44 17.69
N GLY A 130 -9.44 -1.27 18.71
CA GLY A 130 -9.76 -2.70 18.54
C GLY A 130 -8.57 -3.61 18.20
N HIS A 131 -7.37 -3.06 17.93
CA HIS A 131 -6.17 -3.89 17.73
C HIS A 131 -5.62 -4.38 19.09
N PRO A 132 -5.46 -5.68 19.33
CA PRO A 132 -4.93 -6.18 20.59
C PRO A 132 -3.46 -5.77 20.79
N PRO A 133 -2.93 -5.73 22.02
CA PRO A 133 -1.56 -5.28 22.27
C PRO A 133 -0.51 -6.05 21.48
N THR A 134 -0.73 -7.34 21.27
CA THR A 134 0.14 -8.17 20.43
C THR A 134 -0.66 -9.22 19.68
N ILE A 135 -0.27 -9.46 18.44
CA ILE A 135 -0.82 -10.54 17.60
C ILE A 135 0.31 -11.51 17.30
N TYR A 136 0.04 -12.80 17.47
CA TYR A 136 0.93 -13.89 17.11
C TYR A 136 0.22 -14.82 16.13
N VAL A 137 0.94 -15.22 15.09
CA VAL A 137 0.54 -16.27 14.15
C VAL A 137 1.73 -17.21 13.96
N ARG A 138 1.49 -18.53 13.97
CA ARG A 138 2.55 -19.51 13.78
C ARG A 138 3.00 -19.54 12.32
N GLU A 139 4.30 -19.75 12.10
CA GLU A 139 4.90 -19.81 10.76
C GLU A 139 4.43 -21.02 9.96
N ASP A 140 4.23 -22.18 10.59
CA ASP A 140 3.78 -23.42 9.93
C ASP A 140 2.41 -23.27 9.27
N HIS A 141 1.41 -22.76 9.99
CA HIS A 141 0.08 -22.52 9.42
C HIS A 141 0.09 -21.54 8.24
N LEU A 142 0.99 -20.54 8.28
CA LEU A 142 1.17 -19.64 7.15
C LEU A 142 1.81 -20.36 5.96
N MET A 143 2.86 -21.13 6.19
CA MET A 143 3.54 -21.90 5.14
C MET A 143 2.63 -22.93 4.49
N ASP A 144 1.79 -23.62 5.26
CA ASP A 144 0.82 -24.59 4.76
C ASP A 144 -0.22 -23.89 3.86
N GLY A 145 -0.79 -22.77 4.32
CA GLY A 145 -1.75 -21.99 3.55
C GLY A 145 -1.15 -21.43 2.26
N ILE A 146 0.08 -20.93 2.30
CA ILE A 146 0.81 -20.46 1.11
C ILE A 146 1.06 -21.62 0.15
N THR A 147 1.50 -22.77 0.65
CA THR A 147 1.75 -23.97 -0.19
C THR A 147 0.48 -24.42 -0.90
N GLN A 148 -0.65 -24.48 -0.17
CA GLN A 148 -1.95 -24.80 -0.75
C GLN A 148 -2.40 -23.76 -1.78
N PHE A 149 -2.16 -22.47 -1.52
CA PHE A 149 -2.46 -21.42 -2.48
C PHE A 149 -1.68 -21.60 -3.79
N PHE A 150 -0.37 -21.83 -3.73
CA PHE A 150 0.47 -22.06 -4.91
C PHE A 150 0.05 -23.33 -5.65
N ALA A 151 -0.22 -24.42 -4.93
CA ALA A 151 -0.69 -25.67 -5.50
C ALA A 151 -2.00 -25.49 -6.29
N ASN A 152 -2.96 -24.75 -5.72
CA ASN A 152 -4.29 -24.61 -6.30
C ASN A 152 -4.37 -23.54 -7.40
N ASN A 153 -3.60 -22.47 -7.29
CA ASN A 153 -3.74 -21.31 -8.19
C ASN A 153 -2.65 -21.21 -9.26
N ILE A 154 -1.43 -21.67 -8.96
CA ILE A 154 -0.27 -21.46 -9.84
C ILE A 154 0.18 -22.76 -10.49
N PHE A 155 0.23 -23.86 -9.74
CA PHE A 155 0.74 -25.15 -10.26
C PHE A 155 -0.36 -26.17 -10.57
N SER A 156 -1.63 -25.81 -10.36
CA SER A 156 -2.77 -26.67 -10.69
C SER A 156 -2.89 -26.89 -12.20
N PRO A 157 -3.33 -28.07 -12.66
CA PRO A 157 -3.73 -28.26 -14.06
C PRO A 157 -4.84 -27.31 -14.51
N ALA A 158 -5.75 -26.92 -13.60
CA ALA A 158 -6.87 -26.02 -13.87
C ALA A 158 -6.52 -24.52 -13.71
N ARG A 159 -5.23 -24.17 -13.58
CA ARG A 159 -4.76 -22.80 -13.28
C ARG A 159 -5.24 -21.76 -14.29
N ARG A 160 -5.18 -22.06 -15.59
CA ARG A 160 -5.57 -21.13 -16.65
C ARG A 160 -7.06 -20.83 -16.60
N ALA A 161 -7.90 -21.85 -16.45
CA ALA A 161 -9.35 -21.67 -16.36
C ALA A 161 -9.73 -20.85 -15.12
N ARG A 162 -9.11 -21.15 -13.96
CA ARG A 162 -9.33 -20.41 -12.71
C ARG A 162 -8.86 -18.96 -12.79
N LEU A 163 -7.68 -18.69 -13.35
CA LEU A 163 -7.20 -17.33 -13.55
C LEU A 163 -8.11 -16.58 -14.53
N SER A 164 -8.48 -17.20 -15.65
CA SER A 164 -9.34 -16.57 -16.66
C SER A 164 -10.69 -16.19 -16.09
N SER A 165 -11.33 -17.06 -15.31
CA SER A 165 -12.60 -16.74 -14.65
C SER A 165 -12.44 -15.62 -13.61
N ALA A 166 -11.37 -15.64 -12.82
CA ALA A 166 -11.07 -14.59 -11.86
C ALA A 166 -10.82 -13.23 -12.55
N LEU A 167 -10.11 -13.22 -13.68
CA LEU A 167 -9.84 -12.03 -14.48
C LEU A 167 -11.11 -11.44 -15.07
N ILE A 168 -12.03 -12.27 -15.59
CA ILE A 168 -13.33 -11.80 -16.10
C ILE A 168 -14.15 -11.14 -14.97
N GLN A 169 -14.14 -11.73 -13.77
CA GLN A 169 -14.82 -11.14 -12.63
C GLN A 169 -14.15 -9.83 -12.18
N ALA A 170 -12.82 -9.79 -12.16
CA ALA A 170 -12.06 -8.59 -11.80
C ALA A 170 -12.28 -7.45 -12.80
N SER A 171 -12.22 -7.74 -14.10
CA SER A 171 -12.45 -6.76 -15.16
C SER A 171 -13.86 -6.19 -15.11
N LYS A 172 -14.86 -7.02 -14.78
CA LYS A 172 -16.24 -6.54 -14.57
C LYS A 172 -16.32 -5.56 -13.40
N ARG A 173 -15.74 -5.90 -12.25
CA ARG A 173 -15.72 -5.01 -11.06
C ARG A 173 -14.96 -3.71 -11.34
N GLU A 174 -13.85 -3.78 -12.08
CA GLU A 174 -13.08 -2.61 -12.48
C GLU A 174 -13.89 -1.71 -13.42
N ALA A 175 -14.57 -2.27 -14.42
CA ALA A 175 -15.47 -1.53 -15.30
C ALA A 175 -16.61 -0.86 -14.53
N ASP A 176 -17.24 -1.56 -13.59
CA ASP A 176 -18.31 -1.02 -12.74
C ASP A 176 -17.80 0.15 -11.87
N SER A 177 -16.63 -0.02 -11.26
CA SER A 177 -15.97 1.02 -10.44
C SER A 177 -15.58 2.23 -11.29
N HIS A 178 -15.02 2.01 -12.48
CA HIS A 178 -14.67 3.06 -13.43
C HIS A 178 -15.90 3.86 -13.85
N ALA A 179 -16.98 3.19 -14.25
CA ALA A 179 -18.25 3.83 -14.59
C ALA A 179 -18.87 4.59 -13.41
N GLN A 180 -18.74 4.08 -12.18
CA GLN A 180 -19.18 4.79 -10.97
C GLN A 180 -18.34 6.05 -10.70
N GLY A 181 -17.01 5.95 -10.83
CA GLY A 181 -16.08 7.07 -10.67
C GLY A 181 -16.34 8.18 -11.69
N ARG A 182 -16.53 7.82 -12.96
CA ARG A 182 -16.94 8.77 -14.02
C ARG A 182 -18.22 9.52 -13.65
N ARG A 183 -19.27 8.78 -13.27
CA ARG A 183 -20.57 9.38 -12.88
C ARG A 183 -20.44 10.30 -11.67
N ALA A 184 -19.64 9.94 -10.68
CA ALA A 184 -19.40 10.77 -9.51
C ALA A 184 -18.68 12.09 -9.87
N LEU A 185 -17.67 12.03 -10.75
CA LEU A 185 -16.96 13.21 -11.23
C LEU A 185 -17.85 14.12 -12.08
N GLN A 186 -18.66 13.55 -12.98
CA GLN A 186 -19.62 14.29 -13.79
C GLN A 186 -20.64 15.03 -12.92
N ARG A 187 -21.24 14.36 -11.93
CA ARG A 187 -22.17 15.00 -10.97
C ARG A 187 -21.50 16.11 -10.17
N ALA A 188 -20.25 15.94 -9.76
CA ALA A 188 -19.51 16.97 -9.04
C ALA A 188 -19.27 18.22 -9.92
N ILE A 189 -18.98 18.02 -11.21
CA ILE A 189 -18.83 19.12 -12.17
C ILE A 189 -20.15 19.86 -12.36
N GLU A 190 -21.25 19.13 -12.55
CA GLU A 190 -22.60 19.71 -12.68
C GLU A 190 -23.00 20.51 -11.42
N ASP A 191 -22.76 19.99 -10.23
CA ASP A 191 -23.01 20.71 -8.97
C ASP A 191 -22.17 22.00 -8.86
N LEU A 192 -20.90 21.97 -9.27
CA LEU A 192 -20.05 23.17 -9.32
C LEU A 192 -20.59 24.21 -10.30
N ASP A 193 -21.11 23.78 -11.45
CA ASP A 193 -21.75 24.66 -12.44
C ASP A 193 -23.05 25.28 -11.91
N VAL A 194 -23.88 24.49 -11.22
CA VAL A 194 -25.10 25.00 -10.55
C VAL A 194 -24.76 26.03 -9.48
N ARG A 195 -23.74 25.78 -8.65
CA ARG A 195 -23.30 26.73 -7.61
C ARG A 195 -22.76 28.02 -8.22
N ARG A 196 -22.01 27.92 -9.33
CA ARG A 196 -21.52 29.08 -10.07
C ARG A 196 -22.68 29.91 -10.63
N ALA A 197 -23.67 29.27 -11.26
CA ALA A 197 -24.85 29.96 -11.79
C ALA A 197 -25.64 30.69 -10.69
N ARG A 198 -25.86 30.04 -9.54
CA ARG A 198 -26.52 30.68 -8.39
C ARG A 198 -25.79 31.93 -7.91
N LEU A 199 -24.46 31.88 -7.85
CA LEU A 199 -23.65 33.02 -7.41
C LEU A 199 -23.74 34.20 -8.38
N ILE A 200 -23.81 33.93 -9.70
CA ILE A 200 -24.02 34.96 -10.73
C ILE A 200 -25.40 35.60 -10.56
N ASN A 201 -26.44 34.78 -10.39
CA ASN A 201 -27.80 35.30 -10.20
C ASN A 201 -27.92 36.16 -8.92
N THR A 202 -27.16 35.85 -7.86
CA THR A 202 -27.14 36.70 -6.66
C THR A 202 -26.58 38.10 -6.94
N LEU A 203 -25.56 38.22 -7.79
CA LEU A 203 -25.00 39.52 -8.18
C LEU A 203 -25.98 40.35 -9.02
N GLU A 204 -26.82 39.72 -9.83
CA GLU A 204 -27.79 40.44 -10.68
C GLU A 204 -28.91 41.12 -9.87
N VAL A 205 -29.20 40.60 -8.67
CA VAL A 205 -30.36 41.03 -7.87
C VAL A 205 -29.96 41.86 -6.64
N THR A 206 -28.69 41.81 -6.22
CA THR A 206 -28.24 42.43 -4.97
C THR A 206 -27.46 43.72 -5.24
N ASP A 207 -27.88 44.81 -4.62
CA ASP A 207 -27.13 46.08 -4.63
C ASP A 207 -25.99 46.04 -3.59
N ASP A 208 -24.76 46.36 -3.99
CA ASP A 208 -23.56 46.33 -3.15
C ASP A 208 -22.88 47.72 -3.13
N PRO A 209 -23.38 48.65 -2.30
CA PRO A 209 -22.86 50.02 -2.25
C PRO A 209 -21.42 50.11 -1.70
N THR A 210 -20.94 49.09 -1.00
CA THR A 210 -19.60 49.02 -0.39
C THR A 210 -18.57 48.25 -1.22
N GLY A 211 -19.00 47.38 -2.15
CA GLY A 211 -18.13 46.59 -3.02
C GLY A 211 -17.46 45.38 -2.36
N ASP A 212 -17.76 45.09 -1.09
CA ASP A 212 -17.18 43.96 -0.36
C ASP A 212 -17.81 42.64 -0.79
N LEU A 213 -19.12 42.61 -1.06
CA LEU A 213 -19.82 41.41 -1.55
C LEU A 213 -19.30 41.00 -2.94
N ALA A 214 -19.07 41.98 -3.83
CA ALA A 214 -18.48 41.75 -5.13
C ALA A 214 -17.08 41.13 -5.04
N ARG A 215 -16.26 41.56 -4.06
CA ARG A 215 -14.90 41.04 -3.83
C ARG A 215 -14.94 39.58 -3.35
N ASP A 216 -15.75 39.28 -2.34
CA ASP A 216 -15.91 37.94 -1.79
C ASP A 216 -16.45 36.96 -2.85
N ILE A 217 -17.40 37.42 -3.67
CA ILE A 217 -17.95 36.64 -4.78
C ILE A 217 -16.89 36.35 -5.84
N GLN A 218 -16.03 37.33 -6.18
CA GLN A 218 -14.95 37.12 -7.15
C GLN A 218 -13.94 36.08 -6.65
N GLU A 219 -13.58 36.10 -5.37
CA GLU A 219 -12.73 35.08 -4.76
C GLU A 219 -13.42 33.71 -4.81
N ARG A 220 -14.71 33.65 -4.46
CA ARG A 220 -15.49 32.41 -4.51
C ARG A 220 -15.60 31.86 -5.94
N MET A 221 -15.81 32.71 -6.93
CA MET A 221 -15.89 32.36 -8.34
C MET A 221 -14.57 31.73 -8.83
N THR A 222 -13.45 32.35 -8.47
CA THR A 222 -12.11 31.85 -8.78
C THR A 222 -11.89 30.46 -8.18
N ASN A 223 -12.32 30.26 -6.93
CA ASN A 223 -12.26 28.96 -6.27
C ASN A 223 -13.12 27.89 -6.95
N LEU A 224 -14.34 28.23 -7.39
CA LEU A 224 -15.22 27.29 -8.10
C LEU A 224 -14.65 26.89 -9.46
N VAL A 225 -14.08 27.85 -10.21
CA VAL A 225 -13.42 27.59 -11.50
C VAL A 225 -12.23 26.65 -11.31
N ARG A 226 -11.40 26.88 -10.30
CA ARG A 226 -10.27 25.99 -9.96
C ARG A 226 -10.75 24.58 -9.62
N GLN A 227 -11.76 24.45 -8.75
CA GLN A 227 -12.32 23.15 -8.39
C GLN A 227 -12.87 22.41 -9.62
N LYS A 228 -13.55 23.11 -10.53
CA LYS A 228 -14.05 22.51 -11.78
C LYS A 228 -12.89 22.03 -12.66
N ALA A 229 -11.85 22.85 -12.82
CA ALA A 229 -10.66 22.48 -13.58
C ALA A 229 -9.98 21.23 -13.02
N ASP A 230 -9.84 21.13 -11.70
CA ASP A 230 -9.29 19.95 -11.01
C ASP A 230 -10.15 18.70 -11.27
N LYS A 231 -11.48 18.83 -11.23
CA LYS A 231 -12.40 17.71 -11.50
C LYS A 231 -12.40 17.27 -12.96
N LEU A 232 -12.29 18.22 -13.89
CA LEU A 232 -12.11 17.92 -15.32
C LEU A 232 -10.77 17.24 -15.60
N ALA A 233 -9.70 17.62 -14.91
CA ALA A 233 -8.42 16.91 -14.99
C ALA A 233 -8.56 15.47 -14.49
N GLN A 234 -9.18 15.26 -13.32
CA GLN A 234 -9.45 13.91 -12.78
C GLN A 234 -10.27 13.05 -13.73
N LEU A 235 -11.27 13.62 -14.41
CA LEU A 235 -12.08 12.89 -15.39
C LEU A 235 -11.27 12.50 -16.63
N ARG A 236 -10.43 13.40 -17.14
CA ARG A 236 -9.52 13.08 -18.27
C ARG A 236 -8.53 11.98 -17.91
N ASP A 237 -7.91 12.07 -16.73
CA ASP A 237 -6.95 11.07 -16.27
C ASP A 237 -7.61 9.69 -16.13
N LEU A 238 -8.83 9.66 -15.61
CA LEU A 238 -9.61 8.43 -15.49
C LEU A 238 -9.98 7.86 -16.87
N ASP A 239 -10.34 8.70 -17.83
CA ASP A 239 -10.69 8.30 -19.20
C ASP A 239 -9.49 7.80 -20.01
N MET A 240 -8.30 8.36 -19.75
CA MET A 240 -7.04 7.94 -20.37
C MET A 240 -6.45 6.67 -19.75
N ALA A 241 -6.95 6.22 -18.59
CA ALA A 241 -6.47 5.01 -17.95
C ALA A 241 -6.81 3.78 -18.83
N GLN A 242 -5.80 3.20 -19.48
CA GLN A 242 -5.95 2.00 -20.29
C GLN A 242 -6.12 0.77 -19.38
N PRO A 243 -7.05 -0.15 -19.68
CA PRO A 243 -7.15 -1.41 -18.94
C PRO A 243 -5.85 -2.21 -19.08
N VAL A 244 -5.41 -2.83 -17.99
CA VAL A 244 -4.24 -3.71 -18.00
C VAL A 244 -4.56 -4.93 -18.86
N ARG A 245 -3.77 -5.19 -19.90
CA ARG A 245 -3.90 -6.45 -20.66
C ARG A 245 -3.47 -7.62 -19.79
N HIS A 246 -4.37 -8.57 -19.59
CA HIS A 246 -4.07 -9.81 -18.91
C HIS A 246 -3.62 -10.88 -19.92
N ALA A 247 -2.62 -11.68 -19.56
CA ALA A 247 -2.08 -12.77 -20.37
C ALA A 247 -2.10 -14.09 -19.57
N PRO A 248 -3.28 -14.71 -19.40
CA PRO A 248 -3.43 -15.93 -18.58
C PRO A 248 -2.72 -17.15 -19.19
N ASP A 249 -2.43 -17.12 -20.48
CA ASP A 249 -1.66 -18.10 -21.24
C ASP A 249 -0.20 -18.23 -20.76
N LEU A 250 0.38 -17.18 -20.16
CA LEU A 250 1.72 -17.25 -19.56
C LEU A 250 1.84 -18.30 -18.45
N LEU A 251 0.72 -18.68 -17.80
CA LEU A 251 0.74 -19.75 -16.82
C LEU A 251 1.02 -21.12 -17.44
N ASP A 252 0.75 -21.31 -18.73
CA ASP A 252 0.98 -22.60 -19.40
C ASP A 252 2.48 -22.91 -19.52
N ALA A 253 3.35 -21.89 -19.46
CA ALA A 253 4.80 -22.05 -19.43
C ALA A 253 5.34 -22.59 -18.09
N LEU A 254 4.55 -22.55 -17.02
CA LEU A 254 4.94 -23.09 -15.72
C LEU A 254 4.62 -24.58 -15.63
N PRO A 255 5.47 -25.40 -14.98
CA PRO A 255 5.20 -26.82 -14.78
C PRO A 255 3.96 -27.00 -13.90
N ALA A 256 3.15 -28.01 -14.19
CA ALA A 256 2.04 -28.41 -13.33
C ALA A 256 2.53 -29.40 -12.26
N GLY A 257 2.03 -29.30 -11.03
CA GLY A 257 2.40 -30.22 -9.95
C GLY A 257 2.01 -29.72 -8.56
N VAL A 258 2.30 -30.54 -7.55
CA VAL A 258 2.17 -30.13 -6.15
C VAL A 258 3.51 -29.56 -5.69
N PRO A 259 3.61 -28.25 -5.40
CA PRO A 259 4.84 -27.66 -4.90
C PRO A 259 5.12 -28.15 -3.47
N ILE A 260 6.37 -28.52 -3.22
CA ILE A 260 6.86 -28.87 -1.87
C ILE A 260 7.71 -27.68 -1.40
N LEU A 261 7.05 -26.61 -0.92
CA LEU A 261 7.72 -25.35 -0.60
C LEU A 261 8.54 -25.41 0.70
N ASP A 262 8.15 -26.26 1.64
CA ASP A 262 8.79 -26.47 2.94
C ASP A 262 10.21 -27.05 2.84
N ARG A 263 10.52 -27.76 1.74
CA ARG A 263 11.83 -28.36 1.49
C ARG A 263 12.73 -27.52 0.59
N LEU A 264 12.24 -26.39 0.07
CA LEU A 264 13.05 -25.53 -0.78
C LEU A 264 14.10 -24.78 0.04
N PRO A 265 15.33 -24.60 -0.49
CA PRO A 265 16.28 -23.66 0.10
C PRO A 265 15.65 -22.27 0.23
N GLU A 266 15.90 -21.61 1.37
CA GLU A 266 15.28 -20.30 1.68
C GLU A 266 15.50 -19.27 0.56
N GLU A 267 16.66 -19.29 -0.08
CA GLU A 267 16.97 -18.40 -1.20
C GLU A 267 15.99 -18.54 -2.36
N LEU A 268 15.72 -19.77 -2.75
CA LEU A 268 14.82 -20.06 -3.86
C LEU A 268 13.37 -19.78 -3.47
N LEU A 269 12.99 -20.13 -2.24
CA LEU A 269 11.67 -19.85 -1.69
C LEU A 269 11.38 -18.34 -1.67
N ARG A 270 12.33 -17.53 -1.23
CA ARG A 270 12.19 -16.06 -1.20
C ARG A 270 12.17 -15.45 -2.59
N LYS A 271 13.01 -15.93 -3.51
CA LYS A 271 12.96 -15.53 -4.93
C LYS A 271 11.59 -15.81 -5.53
N LEU A 272 11.02 -16.99 -5.27
CA LEU A 272 9.67 -17.35 -5.71
C LEU A 272 8.64 -16.36 -5.15
N PHE A 273 8.64 -16.12 -3.84
CA PHE A 273 7.70 -15.18 -3.22
C PHE A 273 7.86 -13.75 -3.74
N ASP A 274 9.09 -13.31 -4.02
CA ASP A 274 9.35 -11.99 -4.61
C ASP A 274 8.83 -11.87 -6.05
N VAL A 275 9.06 -12.88 -6.90
CA VAL A 275 8.60 -12.90 -8.30
C VAL A 275 7.08 -12.86 -8.37
N PHE A 276 6.42 -13.65 -7.51
CA PHE A 276 4.96 -13.66 -7.40
C PHE A 276 4.40 -12.50 -6.55
N ARG A 277 5.26 -11.59 -6.07
CA ARG A 277 4.91 -10.44 -5.23
C ARG A 277 3.97 -10.82 -4.08
N LEU A 278 4.27 -11.92 -3.41
CA LEU A 278 3.46 -12.47 -2.34
C LEU A 278 3.23 -11.42 -1.25
N GLN A 279 1.98 -11.21 -0.86
CA GLN A 279 1.60 -10.47 0.33
C GLN A 279 0.55 -11.27 1.06
N VAL A 280 0.73 -11.42 2.37
CA VAL A 280 -0.21 -12.13 3.23
C VAL A 280 -0.65 -11.18 4.33
N ARG A 281 -1.95 -10.97 4.43
CA ARG A 281 -2.57 -10.14 5.45
C ARG A 281 -3.24 -11.05 6.47
N TYR A 282 -2.72 -11.04 7.69
CA TYR A 282 -3.30 -11.81 8.78
C TYR A 282 -4.29 -10.98 9.59
N ASP A 283 -5.53 -11.45 9.67
CA ASP A 283 -6.57 -10.88 10.50
C ASP A 283 -6.78 -11.74 11.76
N LYS A 284 -6.51 -11.14 12.92
CA LYS A 284 -6.66 -11.81 14.21
C LYS A 284 -8.13 -12.00 14.61
N THR A 285 -9.05 -11.17 14.13
CA THR A 285 -10.46 -11.23 14.53
C THR A 285 -11.13 -12.46 13.92
N THR A 286 -10.91 -12.67 12.62
CA THR A 286 -11.42 -13.83 11.86
C THR A 286 -10.47 -15.02 11.90
N HIS A 287 -9.23 -14.84 12.39
CA HIS A 287 -8.16 -15.82 12.35
C HIS A 287 -7.74 -16.25 10.94
N THR A 288 -8.02 -15.42 9.93
CA THR A 288 -7.75 -15.72 8.51
C THR A 288 -6.47 -15.05 8.00
N ALA A 289 -5.89 -15.63 6.95
CA ALA A 289 -4.79 -15.05 6.19
C ALA A 289 -5.20 -14.97 4.72
N THR A 290 -5.11 -13.76 4.14
CA THR A 290 -5.50 -13.47 2.74
C THR A 290 -4.37 -12.86 1.95
#